data_AF-A0A953HW90-F1
#
_entry.id   AF-A0A953HW90-F1
#
_cell.length_a   1.000
_cell.length_b   1.000
_cell.length_c   1.000
_cell.angle_alpha   90.00
_cell.angle_beta   90.00
_cell.angle_gamma   90.00
#
_symmetry.space_group_name_H-M   'P 1'
#
loop_
_entity.id
_entity.type
_entity.pdbx_description
1 polymer ?
#
loop_
_entity_poly.entity_id
_entity_poly.type
_entity_poly.pdbx_seq_one_letter_code
_entity_poly.pdbx_strand_id
1 'polypeptide(L)'
;MSSGHLTNKHTGLWVSIVHTNEKNSTTFKFKAATYNVRLPAKADVKTGNSWAVRKEQVAGLMLRHDFDIVGVQEPYQITIDDLDSLMRLFNHR
;
A
#
# COMPACT_ATOMS: atom_id res chain seq x y z
N MET A 1 -11.18 -31.37 26.76
CA MET A 1 -11.06 -29.89 26.73
C MET A 1 -10.91 -29.49 25.27
N SER A 2 -11.80 -28.63 24.79
CA SER A 2 -11.96 -28.28 23.38
C SER A 2 -10.75 -27.51 22.83
N SER A 3 -10.39 -27.83 21.60
CA SER A 3 -9.34 -27.26 20.76
C SER A 3 -9.53 -25.78 20.44
N GLY A 4 -8.49 -24.96 20.65
CA GLY A 4 -8.40 -23.60 20.11
C GLY A 4 -7.55 -23.58 18.84
N HIS A 5 -8.17 -23.78 17.68
CA HIS A 5 -7.54 -23.57 16.37
C HIS A 5 -7.51 -22.06 16.10
N LEU A 6 -6.31 -21.45 16.14
CA LEU A 6 -6.12 -20.05 15.77
C LEU A 6 -6.34 -19.91 14.26
N THR A 7 -7.51 -19.39 13.88
CA THR A 7 -7.78 -19.07 12.47
C THR A 7 -7.05 -17.79 12.12
N ASN A 8 -6.08 -17.90 11.20
CA ASN A 8 -5.46 -16.76 10.55
C ASN A 8 -6.55 -16.02 9.76
N LYS A 9 -6.99 -14.86 10.26
CA LYS A 9 -7.94 -14.02 9.53
C LYS A 9 -7.20 -13.39 8.35
N HIS A 10 -7.29 -14.00 7.18
CA HIS A 10 -6.83 -13.39 5.94
C HIS A 10 -7.71 -12.16 5.64
N THR A 11 -7.23 -10.95 5.92
CA THR A 11 -7.99 -9.69 5.78
C THR A 11 -7.92 -9.08 4.37
N GLY A 12 -7.76 -9.88 3.32
CA GLY A 12 -7.69 -9.37 1.94
C GLY A 12 -8.21 -10.37 0.92
N LEU A 13 -9.11 -9.92 0.06
CA LEU A 13 -9.54 -10.65 -1.13
C LEU A 13 -8.55 -10.35 -2.27
N TRP A 14 -7.85 -11.38 -2.76
CA TRP A 14 -6.97 -11.26 -3.91
C TRP A 14 -7.74 -11.64 -5.17
N VAL A 15 -7.90 -10.70 -6.10
CA VAL A 15 -8.46 -10.98 -7.43
C VAL A 15 -7.30 -11.05 -8.42
N SER A 16 -7.12 -12.20 -9.07
CA SER A 16 -6.15 -12.37 -10.15
C SER A 16 -6.88 -12.31 -11.49
N ILE A 17 -6.55 -11.31 -12.32
CA ILE A 17 -6.99 -11.26 -13.71
C ILE A 17 -5.83 -11.78 -14.56
N VAL A 18 -6.05 -12.89 -15.27
CA VAL A 18 -5.06 -13.48 -16.17
C VAL A 18 -5.50 -13.24 -17.61
N HIS A 19 -4.72 -12.46 -18.37
CA HIS A 19 -4.89 -12.34 -19.81
C HIS A 19 -3.93 -13.33 -20.49
N THR A 20 -4.46 -14.31 -21.23
CA THR A 20 -3.65 -15.25 -22.02
C THR A 20 -3.84 -14.99 -23.50
N ASN A 21 -2.75 -14.66 -24.20
CA ASN A 21 -2.65 -14.79 -25.65
C ASN A 21 -1.58 -15.85 -25.95
N GLU A 22 -1.85 -16.76 -26.89
CA GLU A 22 -1.23 -18.09 -26.98
C GLU A 22 0.28 -18.15 -27.31
N LYS A 23 0.90 -19.24 -26.83
CA LYS A 23 2.07 -19.98 -27.36
C LYS A 23 3.45 -19.28 -27.47
N ASN A 24 3.79 -18.41 -26.52
CA ASN A 24 5.14 -18.23 -25.94
C ASN A 24 5.11 -17.03 -24.98
N SER A 25 4.11 -17.00 -24.12
CA SER A 25 3.90 -15.87 -23.23
C SER A 25 4.67 -16.09 -21.94
N THR A 26 5.77 -15.38 -21.77
CA THR A 26 6.35 -15.16 -20.44
C THR A 26 5.30 -14.44 -19.60
N THR A 27 4.71 -15.16 -18.65
CA THR A 27 3.69 -14.58 -17.77
C THR A 27 4.34 -13.53 -16.88
N PHE A 28 4.00 -12.26 -17.09
CA PHE A 28 4.37 -11.17 -16.21
C PHE A 28 3.31 -11.01 -15.12
N LYS A 29 3.71 -11.07 -13.84
CA LYS A 29 2.83 -10.84 -12.70
C LYS A 29 3.31 -9.59 -11.98
N PHE A 30 2.37 -8.72 -11.62
CA PHE A 30 2.63 -7.56 -10.77
C PHE A 30 1.45 -7.33 -9.83
N LYS A 31 1.72 -6.71 -8.68
CA LYS A 31 0.72 -6.26 -7.72
C LYS A 31 0.62 -4.73 -7.80
N ALA A 32 -0.57 -4.25 -8.15
CA ALA A 32 -0.86 -2.83 -8.15
C ALA A 32 -1.85 -2.48 -7.03
N ALA A 33 -1.70 -1.28 -6.47
CA ALA A 33 -2.65 -0.70 -5.53
C ALA A 33 -2.95 0.76 -5.88
N THR A 34 -4.10 1.21 -5.40
CA THR A 34 -4.46 2.62 -5.31
C THR A 34 -4.77 2.95 -3.86
N TYR A 35 -4.25 4.06 -3.35
CA TYR A 35 -4.44 4.44 -1.95
C TYR A 35 -4.50 5.96 -1.79
N ASN A 36 -5.59 6.44 -1.20
CA ASN A 36 -5.70 7.83 -0.79
C ASN A 36 -4.98 8.00 0.55
N VAL A 37 -3.85 8.71 0.54
CA VAL A 37 -3.00 8.89 1.74
C VAL A 37 -3.50 10.01 2.64
N ARG A 38 -4.54 10.74 2.23
CA ARG A 38 -5.11 11.91 2.91
C ARG A 38 -4.11 13.05 3.10
N LEU A 39 -4.45 14.25 2.59
CA LEU A 39 -3.59 15.43 2.70
C LEU A 39 -3.18 15.75 4.17
N PRO A 40 -2.05 16.43 4.42
CA PRO A 40 -1.61 16.81 5.77
C PRO A 40 -2.43 17.99 6.33
N ALA A 41 -3.71 17.77 6.65
CA ALA A 41 -4.60 18.83 7.11
C ALA A 41 -4.37 19.20 8.59
N LYS A 42 -4.45 20.49 8.91
CA LYS A 42 -4.37 21.00 10.29
C LYS A 42 -5.46 20.42 11.21
N ALA A 43 -6.63 20.10 10.67
CA ALA A 43 -7.71 19.49 11.42
C ALA A 43 -7.34 18.08 11.91
N ASP A 44 -6.56 17.33 11.13
CA ASP A 44 -6.13 15.97 11.48
C ASP A 44 -5.09 15.98 12.59
N VAL A 45 -4.34 17.08 12.76
CA VAL A 45 -3.47 17.29 13.93
C VAL A 45 -4.30 17.39 15.21
N LYS A 46 -5.40 18.13 15.19
CA LYS A 46 -6.27 18.33 16.36
C LYS A 46 -6.94 17.05 16.84
N THR A 47 -7.15 16.09 15.93
CA THR A 47 -7.79 14.81 16.23
C THR A 47 -6.80 13.66 16.41
N GLY A 48 -5.49 13.93 16.35
CA GLY A 48 -4.44 12.92 16.52
C GLY A 48 -4.16 12.05 15.28
N ASN A 49 -4.77 12.35 14.14
CA ASN A 49 -4.64 11.60 12.87
C ASN A 49 -3.71 12.28 11.85
N SER A 50 -2.78 13.12 12.33
CA SER A 50 -1.86 13.86 11.47
C SER A 50 -1.03 12.96 10.56
N TRP A 51 -0.55 13.50 9.42
CA TRP A 51 0.38 12.79 8.53
C TRP A 51 1.62 12.27 9.28
N ALA A 52 2.18 13.07 10.18
CA ALA A 52 3.35 12.69 10.97
C ALA A 52 3.15 11.40 11.79
N VAL A 53 1.90 11.12 12.21
CA VAL A 53 1.53 9.92 12.97
C VAL A 53 1.23 8.73 12.05
N ARG A 54 0.86 8.96 10.78
CA ARG A 54 0.38 7.94 9.84
C ARG A 54 1.43 7.46 8.82
N LYS A 55 2.48 8.25 8.56
CA LYS A 55 3.37 8.04 7.41
C LYS A 55 4.08 6.68 7.43
N GLU A 56 4.54 6.24 8.60
CA GLU A 56 5.21 4.93 8.75
C GLU A 56 4.23 3.76 8.55
N GLN A 57 2.99 3.91 9.00
CA GLN A 57 1.95 2.89 8.84
C GLN A 57 1.52 2.77 7.38
N VAL A 58 1.41 3.90 6.67
CA VAL A 58 1.09 3.93 5.23
C VAL A 58 2.22 3.29 4.43
N ALA A 59 3.47 3.71 4.63
CA ALA A 59 4.63 3.10 3.98
C ALA A 59 4.73 1.60 4.32
N GLY A 60 4.55 1.25 5.59
CA GLY A 60 4.56 -0.13 6.05
C GLY A 60 3.43 -0.98 5.43
N LEU A 61 2.25 -0.42 5.18
CA LEU A 61 1.19 -1.11 4.45
C LEU A 61 1.65 -1.42 3.01
N MET A 62 2.19 -0.43 2.31
CA MET A 62 2.63 -0.61 0.93
C MET A 62 3.75 -1.67 0.82
N LEU A 63 4.71 -1.63 1.74
CA LEU A 63 5.82 -2.57 1.80
C LEU A 63 5.36 -3.99 2.19
N ARG A 64 4.53 -4.15 3.24
CA ARG A 64 4.08 -5.49 3.69
C ARG A 64 3.22 -6.25 2.68
N HIS A 65 2.61 -5.55 1.74
CA HIS A 65 1.82 -6.18 0.67
C HIS A 65 2.64 -6.46 -0.60
N ASP A 66 3.93 -6.06 -0.62
CA ASP A 66 4.86 -6.15 -1.74
C ASP A 66 4.23 -5.64 -3.05
N PHE A 67 3.66 -4.43 -3.04
CA PHE A 67 3.18 -3.82 -4.28
C PHE A 67 4.35 -3.48 -5.21
N ASP A 68 4.19 -3.70 -6.50
CA ASP A 68 5.15 -3.25 -7.51
C ASP A 68 4.84 -1.81 -7.96
N ILE A 69 3.55 -1.44 -7.94
CA ILE A 69 3.06 -0.12 -8.38
C ILE A 69 2.00 0.36 -7.39
N VAL A 70 2.12 1.60 -6.92
CA VAL A 70 1.11 2.24 -6.05
C VAL A 70 0.74 3.60 -6.61
N GLY A 71 -0.55 3.79 -6.92
CA GLY A 71 -1.11 5.10 -7.20
C GLY A 71 -1.56 5.79 -5.91
N VAL A 72 -1.06 7.00 -5.65
CA VAL A 72 -1.38 7.77 -4.44
C VAL A 72 -2.31 8.94 -4.77
N GLN A 73 -3.35 9.17 -3.96
CA GLN A 73 -4.22 10.36 -4.05
C GLN A 73 -4.07 11.28 -2.84
N GLU A 74 -4.34 12.57 -3.05
CA GLU A 74 -4.16 13.66 -2.10
C GLU A 74 -2.71 13.90 -1.59
N PRO A 75 -1.63 13.56 -2.32
CA PRO A 75 -0.30 13.87 -1.82
C PRO A 75 -0.03 15.37 -1.89
N TYR A 76 0.64 15.89 -0.87
CA TYR A 76 1.43 17.12 -0.98
C TYR A 76 2.89 16.71 -1.20
N GLN A 77 3.76 17.63 -1.65
CA GLN A 77 5.17 17.29 -1.90
C GLN A 77 5.84 16.66 -0.67
N ILE A 78 5.62 17.22 0.52
CA ILE A 78 6.16 16.66 1.77
C ILE A 78 5.71 15.21 2.03
N THR A 79 4.51 14.84 1.58
CA THR A 79 3.97 13.48 1.69
C THR A 79 4.70 12.54 0.77
N ILE A 80 5.02 12.98 -0.45
CA ILE A 80 5.81 12.21 -1.41
C ILE A 80 7.27 12.06 -0.92
N ASP A 81 7.90 13.16 -0.49
CA ASP A 81 9.29 13.13 0.00
C ASP A 81 9.47 12.20 1.21
N ASP A 82 8.48 12.19 2.12
CA ASP A 82 8.44 11.26 3.24
C ASP A 82 8.29 9.80 2.77
N LEU A 83 7.41 9.53 1.80
CA LEU A 83 7.21 8.18 1.25
C LEU A 83 8.47 7.68 0.53
N ASP A 84 9.12 8.51 -0.29
CA ASP A 84 10.40 8.19 -0.93
C ASP A 84 11.49 7.85 0.09
N SER A 85 11.57 8.64 1.16
CA SER A 85 12.55 8.44 2.23
C SER A 85 12.32 7.11 2.96
N LEU A 86 11.06 6.74 3.18
CA LEU A 86 10.64 5.53 3.88
C LEU A 86 10.66 4.27 2.98
N MET A 87 10.43 4.44 1.68
CA MET A 87 10.28 3.35 0.71
C MET A 87 11.39 3.40 -0.33
N ARG A 88 12.66 3.36 0.10
CA ARG A 88 13.85 3.59 -0.75
C ARG A 88 14.00 2.70 -2.00
N LEU A 89 13.25 1.62 -2.10
CA LEU A 89 13.22 0.75 -3.29
C LEU A 89 12.18 1.19 -4.33
N PHE A 90 11.29 2.11 -3.96
CA PHE A 90 10.34 2.77 -4.84
C PHE A 90 10.94 4.08 -5.35
N ASN A 91 10.42 4.53 -6.48
CA ASN A 91 10.76 5.80 -7.07
C ASN A 91 9.48 6.45 -7.61
N HIS A 92 9.31 7.75 -7.39
CA HIS A 92 8.28 8.54 -8.06
C HIS A 92 8.93 9.40 -9.15
N ARG A 93 8.22 9.61 -10.27
CA ARG A 93 8.66 10.49 -11.37
C ARG A 93 7.57 11.49 -11.69
#